data_AF-A0A5M7QND3-F1
#
_entry.id   AF-A0A5M7QND3-F1
#
_cell.length_a   1.000
_cell.length_b   1.000
_cell.length_c   1.000
_cell.angle_alpha   90.00
_cell.angle_beta   90.00
_cell.angle_gamma   90.00
#
_symmetry.space_group_name_H-M   'P 1'
#
loop_
_entity.id
_entity.type
_entity.pdbx_description
1 polymer ?
#
loop_
_entity_poly.entity_id
_entity_poly.type
_entity_poly.pdbx_seq_one_letter_code
_entity_poly.pdbx_strand_id
1 'polypeptide(L)' 'MGYQPNEGQPDLLPQLTFNRRWLEVLGFTTGQRIEVITGPGQLIIRLAT' A
#
# COMPACT_ATOMS: atom_id res chain seq x y z
N MET A 1 24.49 24.88 -2.70
CA MET A 1 23.22 24.21 -3.04
C MET A 1 23.31 22.79 -2.49
N GLY A 2 22.49 22.47 -1.49
CA GLY A 2 22.45 21.15 -0.85
C GLY A 2 21.08 20.53 -1.05
N TYR A 3 21.03 19.29 -1.51
CA TYR A 3 19.78 18.54 -1.59
C TYR A 3 19.37 18.12 -0.17
N GLN A 4 18.15 18.46 0.24
CA GLN A 4 17.56 18.01 1.49
C GLN A 4 16.45 17.00 1.16
N PRO A 5 16.68 15.69 1.36
CA PRO A 5 15.66 14.69 1.08
C PRO A 5 14.46 14.92 1.99
N ASN A 6 13.25 14.82 1.43
CA ASN A 6 11.97 14.87 2.15
C ASN A 6 11.73 16.15 2.97
N GLU A 7 12.35 17.28 2.64
CA GLU A 7 12.03 18.62 3.18
C GLU A 7 12.01 18.73 4.73
N GLY A 8 12.65 17.81 5.46
CA GLY A 8 12.59 17.77 6.94
C GLY A 8 11.32 17.14 7.52
N GLN A 9 10.54 16.43 6.71
CA GLN A 9 9.39 15.65 7.16
C GLN A 9 9.87 14.47 8.03
N PRO A 10 9.26 14.21 9.20
CA PRO A 10 9.63 13.09 10.04
C PRO A 10 9.51 11.80 9.24
N ASP A 11 10.42 10.85 9.50
CA ASP A 11 10.46 9.56 8.82
C ASP A 11 9.11 8.85 8.98
N LEU A 12 8.25 8.98 7.95
CA LEU A 12 6.95 8.34 7.94
C LEU A 12 7.20 6.87 7.64
N LEU A 13 6.57 6.00 8.42
CA LEU A 13 6.58 4.57 8.12
C LEU A 13 6.24 4.34 6.64
N PRO A 14 6.90 3.37 5.98
CA PRO A 14 6.67 3.11 4.57
C PRO A 14 5.19 2.81 4.34
N GLN A 15 4.56 3.60 3.47
CA GLN A 15 3.16 3.46 3.08
C GLN A 15 3.06 2.90 1.67
N LEU A 16 2.20 1.90 1.49
CA LEU A 16 1.82 1.41 0.17
C LEU A 16 0.45 1.98 -0.18
N THR A 17 0.44 3.09 -0.91
CA THR A 17 -0.81 3.74 -1.33
C THR A 17 -1.23 3.26 -2.70
N PHE A 18 -2.45 2.73 -2.78
CA PHE A 18 -3.08 2.32 -4.03
C PHE A 18 -4.08 3.39 -4.46
N ASN A 19 -3.77 4.08 -5.55
CA ASN A 19 -4.59 5.18 -6.06
C ASN A 19 -5.41 4.75 -7.27
N ARG A 20 -6.57 5.39 -7.47
CA ARG A 20 -7.53 5.15 -8.58
C ARG A 20 -8.25 3.79 -8.48
N ARG A 21 -9.12 3.51 -9.46
CA ARG A 21 -10.02 2.34 -9.52
C ARG A 21 -9.37 1.04 -10.01
N TRP A 22 -8.04 0.95 -10.01
CA TRP A 22 -7.35 -0.25 -10.51
C TRP A 22 -7.62 -1.49 -9.64
N LEU A 23 -7.84 -1.31 -8.33
CA LEU A 23 -8.25 -2.38 -7.41
C LEU A 23 -9.64 -2.93 -7.74
N GLU A 24 -10.58 -2.08 -8.18
CA GLU A 24 -11.92 -2.51 -8.60
C GLU A 24 -11.85 -3.46 -9.80
N VAL A 25 -10.93 -3.22 -10.74
CA VAL A 25 -10.69 -4.11 -11.91
C VAL A 25 -10.18 -5.49 -11.47
N LEU A 26 -9.47 -5.56 -10.34
CA LEU A 26 -8.98 -6.80 -9.74
C LEU A 26 -10.01 -7.45 -8.80
N GLY A 27 -11.23 -6.91 -8.70
CA GLY A 27 -12.31 -7.45 -7.89
C GLY A 27 -12.33 -6.98 -6.43
N PHE A 28 -11.48 -6.02 -6.05
CA PHE A 28 -11.51 -5.39 -4.73
C PHE A 28 -12.48 -4.21 -4.73
N THR A 29 -13.55 -4.33 -3.94
CA THR A 29 -14.56 -3.30 -3.73
C THR A 29 -14.62 -2.89 -2.26
N THR A 30 -15.17 -1.72 -1.99
CA THR A 30 -15.32 -1.20 -0.62
C THR A 30 -16.24 -2.10 0.22
N GLY A 31 -15.92 -2.27 1.50
CA GLY A 31 -16.71 -3.10 2.42
C GLY A 31 -16.34 -4.59 2.41
N GLN A 32 -15.47 -5.02 1.49
CA GLN A 32 -14.88 -6.36 1.53
C GLN A 32 -13.79 -6.44 2.61
N ARG A 33 -13.72 -7.61 3.26
CA ARG A 33 -12.62 -7.92 4.15
C ARG A 33 -11.43 -8.40 3.32
N ILE A 34 -10.24 -7.91 3.65
CA ILE A 34 -8.99 -8.31 3.01
C ILE A 34 -8.04 -8.94 4.02
N GLU A 35 -7.17 -9.81 3.53
CA GLU A 35 -6.03 -10.33 4.27
C GLU A 35 -4.74 -9.81 3.65
N VAL A 36 -3.78 -9.49 4.51
CA VAL A 36 -2.43 -9.09 4.13
C VAL A 36 -1.45 -10.12 4.66
N ILE A 37 -0.81 -10.84 3.75
CA ILE A 37 0.17 -11.88 4.08
C ILE A 37 1.55 -11.34 3.75
N THR A 38 2.46 -11.41 4.73
CA THR A 38 3.84 -10.95 4.60
C THR A 38 4.81 -12.13 4.48
N GLY A 39 5.83 -11.96 3.64
CA GLY A 39 6.94 -12.89 3.51
C GLY A 39 8.21 -12.16 3.06
N PRO A 40 9.40 -12.79 3.13
CA PRO A 40 10.63 -12.19 2.62
C PRO A 40 10.49 -11.78 1.15
N GLY A 41 10.61 -10.49 0.86
CA GLY A 41 10.48 -9.94 -0.49
C GLY A 41 9.06 -9.92 -1.06
N GLN A 42 8.02 -10.21 -0.26
CA GLN A 42 6.65 -10.33 -0.76
C GLN A 42 5.59 -9.75 0.19
N LEU A 43 4.61 -9.09 -0.41
CA LEU A 43 3.34 -8.72 0.21
C LEU A 43 2.21 -9.25 -0.67
N ILE A 44 1.33 -10.08 -0.12
CA ILE A 44 0.15 -10.59 -0.82
C ILE A 44 -1.08 -9.96 -0.17
N ILE A 45 -1.90 -9.30 -1.01
CA ILE A 45 -3.21 -8.78 -0.62
C ILE A 45 -4.25 -9.64 -1.33
N ARG A 46 -5.17 -10.23 -0.57
CA ARG A 46 -6.26 -11.06 -1.13
C ARG A 46 -7.57 -10.80 -0.41
N LEU A 47 -8.68 -11.15 -1.05
CA LEU A 47 -9.99 -11.15 -0.42
C LEU A 47 -10.03 -12.24 0.66
N ALA A 48 -10.60 -11.89 1.81
CA ALA A 48 -10.92 -12.87 2.83
C ALA A 48 -12.14 -13.68 2.35
N THR A 49 -12.07 -15.01 2.44
CA THR A 49 -13.20 -15.92 2.27
C THR A 49 -14.14 -15.90 3.46
#